data_AF-A0A9E6J9D0-F1
#
_entry.id   AF-A0A9E6J9D0-F1
#
_cell.length_a   1.000
_cell.length_b   1.000
_cell.length_c   1.000
_cell.angle_alpha   90.00
_cell.angle_beta   90.00
_cell.angle_gamma   90.00
#
_symmetry.space_group_name_H-M   'P 1'
#
loop_
_entity.id
_entity.type
_entity.pdbx_description
1 polymer ?
#
loop_
_entity_poly.entity_id
_entity_poly.type
_entity_poly.pdbx_seq_one_letter_code
_entity_poly.pdbx_strand_id
1 'polypeptide(L)'
;MYVSVDSLPELTPEYQHAQQQAVQEAKVVYQFELVRQRPNDYVTILLWLALVGYLLWLGSLLDWLGMTVFTLFTFALGSYLYYTGNPDVKQTVTLTEKGMIVTELTLVPDACFAALRYSGYVGVAISIIGVVLVGPMMFVGAGAGLLMSFKMAGVVNRPRQRVLPFHSLLHYEFRIAPCIQYKNNLVQWHMSPMIEMDHAEDDEEGRNRYRSNRNFYFLSYAASHEEQAQIVKLLASFITIVEEE
;
A
#
# COMPACT_ATOMS: atom_id res chain seq x y z
N MET A 1 -7.96 -20.88 20.82
CA MET A 1 -6.85 -21.66 21.42
C MET A 1 -5.61 -21.28 20.64
N TYR A 2 -4.51 -20.92 21.31
CA TYR A 2 -3.29 -20.55 20.59
C TYR A 2 -2.56 -21.80 20.10
N VAL A 3 -1.85 -21.66 18.99
CA VAL A 3 -1.09 -22.73 18.34
C VAL A 3 0.39 -22.41 18.46
N SER A 4 1.16 -23.37 18.96
CA SER A 4 2.63 -23.28 19.02
C SER A 4 3.24 -23.08 17.63
N VAL A 5 4.20 -22.16 17.50
CA VAL A 5 4.96 -21.95 16.25
C VAL A 5 5.66 -23.23 15.80
N ASP A 6 6.12 -24.06 16.72
CA ASP A 6 6.87 -25.29 16.41
C ASP A 6 6.01 -26.36 15.74
N SER A 7 4.68 -26.26 15.88
CA SER A 7 3.73 -27.15 15.20
C SER A 7 3.43 -26.74 13.76
N LEU A 8 3.88 -25.55 13.34
CA LEU A 8 3.66 -25.02 12.00
C LEU A 8 4.79 -25.44 11.05
N PRO A 9 4.50 -25.64 9.75
CA PRO A 9 5.53 -25.96 8.78
C PRO A 9 6.52 -24.80 8.63
N GLU A 10 7.78 -25.14 8.32
CA GLU A 10 8.77 -24.13 8.00
C GLU A 10 8.38 -23.36 6.74
N LEU A 11 8.44 -22.03 6.83
CA LEU A 11 8.07 -21.09 5.77
C LEU A 11 9.17 -20.97 4.70
N THR A 12 9.48 -22.06 4.03
CA THR A 12 10.36 -22.05 2.86
C THR A 12 9.70 -21.25 1.73
N PRO A 13 10.48 -20.58 0.85
CA PRO A 13 9.91 -19.83 -0.27
C PRO A 13 9.07 -20.72 -1.20
N GLU A 14 9.46 -21.99 -1.36
CA GLU A 14 8.69 -22.98 -2.13
C GLU A 14 7.32 -23.25 -1.51
N TYR A 15 7.26 -23.45 -0.19
CA TYR A 15 5.99 -23.63 0.53
C TYR A 15 5.10 -22.39 0.41
N GLN A 16 5.67 -21.20 0.56
CA GLN A 16 4.92 -19.94 0.43
C GLN A 16 4.32 -19.80 -0.96
N HIS A 17 5.11 -20.04 -2.02
CA HIS A 17 4.64 -19.97 -3.39
C HIS A 17 3.57 -21.03 -3.69
N ALA A 18 3.77 -22.27 -3.25
CA ALA A 18 2.81 -23.35 -3.43
C ALA A 18 1.46 -23.03 -2.77
N GLN A 19 1.46 -22.50 -1.53
CA GLN A 19 0.25 -22.10 -0.83
C GLN A 19 -0.43 -20.92 -1.54
N GLN A 20 0.31 -19.89 -1.91
CA GLN A 20 -0.26 -18.74 -2.63
C GLN A 20 -0.87 -19.15 -3.97
N GLN A 21 -0.22 -20.04 -4.72
CA GLN A 21 -0.73 -20.57 -5.97
C GLN A 21 -1.99 -21.42 -5.74
N ALA A 22 -1.99 -22.27 -4.71
CA ALA A 22 -3.16 -23.06 -4.36
C ALA A 22 -4.39 -22.19 -4.02
N VAL A 23 -4.20 -21.03 -3.38
CA VAL A 23 -5.28 -20.08 -3.09
C VAL A 23 -5.79 -19.39 -4.36
N GLN A 24 -4.90 -19.09 -5.32
CA GLN A 24 -5.25 -18.45 -6.59
C GLN A 24 -5.99 -19.40 -7.54
N GLU A 25 -5.63 -20.68 -7.54
CA GLU A 25 -6.28 -21.72 -8.36
C GLU A 25 -7.57 -22.26 -7.71
N ALA A 26 -7.77 -22.01 -6.42
CA ALA A 26 -8.96 -22.45 -5.70
C ALA A 26 -10.22 -21.75 -6.21
N LYS A 27 -11.35 -22.45 -6.09
CA LYS A 27 -12.65 -21.93 -6.47
C LYS A 27 -13.01 -20.72 -5.60
N VAL A 28 -13.48 -19.66 -6.27
CA VAL A 28 -13.99 -18.44 -5.62
C VAL A 28 -15.36 -18.73 -5.03
N VAL A 29 -15.50 -18.51 -3.73
CA VAL A 29 -16.75 -18.69 -2.97
C VAL A 29 -17.53 -17.38 -2.91
N TYR A 30 -16.82 -16.29 -2.63
CA TYR A 30 -17.42 -14.97 -2.46
C TYR A 30 -16.44 -13.88 -2.88
N GLN A 31 -16.95 -12.80 -3.47
CA GLN A 31 -16.14 -11.67 -3.89
C GLN A 31 -16.95 -10.39 -3.77
N PHE A 32 -16.31 -9.34 -3.26
CA PHE A 32 -16.88 -8.00 -3.23
C PHE A 32 -15.82 -6.96 -3.60
N GLU A 33 -16.29 -5.83 -4.10
CA GLU A 33 -15.47 -4.69 -4.49
C GLU A 33 -15.93 -3.46 -3.74
N LEU A 34 -14.97 -2.73 -3.19
CA LEU A 34 -15.23 -1.51 -2.44
C LEU A 34 -14.20 -0.44 -2.80
N VAL A 35 -14.59 0.82 -2.74
CA VAL A 35 -13.68 1.95 -2.91
C VAL A 35 -13.40 2.54 -1.54
N ARG A 36 -12.17 2.35 -1.06
CA ARG A 36 -11.71 2.96 0.19
C ARG A 36 -11.34 4.40 -0.08
N GLN A 37 -12.04 5.30 0.60
CA GLN A 37 -11.68 6.70 0.66
C GLN A 37 -11.18 7.00 2.07
N ARG A 38 -9.96 7.53 2.17
CA ARG A 38 -9.44 8.00 3.44
C ARG A 38 -10.11 9.33 3.84
N PRO A 39 -10.21 9.61 5.13
CA PRO A 39 -10.64 10.92 5.61
C PRO A 39 -9.67 12.00 5.09
N ASN A 40 -10.19 13.22 4.97
CA ASN A 40 -9.38 14.33 4.50
C ASN A 40 -8.30 14.64 5.55
N ASP A 41 -7.04 14.62 5.14
CA ASP A 41 -5.93 15.03 5.98
C ASP A 41 -5.79 16.56 5.94
N TYR A 42 -6.35 17.21 6.96
CA TYR A 42 -6.30 18.65 7.11
C TYR A 42 -4.88 19.19 7.29
N VAL A 43 -3.96 18.41 7.87
CA VAL A 43 -2.56 18.84 8.02
C VAL A 43 -1.91 18.95 6.66
N THR A 44 -2.10 17.93 5.81
CA THR A 44 -1.62 17.94 4.43
C THR A 44 -2.24 19.10 3.64
N ILE A 45 -3.54 19.37 3.78
CA ILE A 45 -4.21 20.52 3.13
C ILE A 45 -3.59 21.85 3.57
N LEU A 46 -3.33 22.05 4.86
CA LEU A 46 -2.70 23.27 5.39
C LEU A 46 -1.28 23.46 4.86
N LEU A 47 -0.48 22.39 4.83
CA LEU A 47 0.86 22.42 4.24
C LEU A 47 0.82 22.78 2.75
N TRP A 48 -0.18 22.28 2.02
CA TRP A 48 -0.38 22.66 0.62
C TRP A 48 -0.72 24.12 0.43
N LEU A 49 -1.62 24.67 1.25
CA LEU A 49 -1.96 26.10 1.20
C LEU A 49 -0.74 26.98 1.50
N ALA A 50 0.09 26.58 2.46
CA ALA A 50 1.35 27.27 2.77
C ALA A 50 2.33 27.22 1.58
N LEU A 51 2.48 26.06 0.93
CA LEU A 51 3.35 25.91 -0.25
C LEU A 51 2.87 26.76 -1.42
N VAL A 52 1.57 26.79 -1.69
CA VAL A 52 0.95 27.62 -2.73
C VAL A 52 1.24 29.10 -2.45
N GLY A 53 1.02 29.56 -1.22
CA GLY A 53 1.34 30.93 -0.82
C GLY A 53 2.81 31.28 -1.03
N TYR A 54 3.71 30.37 -0.67
CA TYR A 54 5.15 30.54 -0.85
C TYR A 54 5.56 30.60 -2.33
N LEU A 55 5.03 29.72 -3.19
CA LEU A 55 5.33 29.72 -4.63
C LEU A 55 4.81 30.99 -5.32
N LEU A 56 3.63 31.48 -4.95
CA LEU A 56 3.09 32.72 -5.48
C LEU A 56 3.88 33.94 -5.00
N TRP A 57 4.34 33.93 -3.75
CA TRP A 57 5.24 34.96 -3.23
C TRP A 57 6.58 34.98 -4.00
N LEU A 58 7.18 33.83 -4.27
CA LEU A 58 8.38 33.73 -5.13
C LEU A 58 8.12 34.27 -6.55
N GLY A 59 6.97 33.92 -7.13
CA GLY A 59 6.56 34.44 -8.44
C GLY A 59 6.46 35.96 -8.47
N SER A 60 5.98 36.58 -7.40
CA SER A 60 5.86 38.04 -7.29
C SER A 60 7.21 38.78 -7.29
N LEU A 61 8.32 38.09 -6.98
CA LEU A 61 9.68 38.65 -7.02
C LEU A 61 10.26 38.73 -8.44
N LEU A 62 9.67 38.01 -9.39
CA LEU A 62 10.19 37.80 -10.75
C LEU A 62 9.35 38.53 -11.82
N ASP A 63 8.68 39.61 -11.41
CA ASP A 63 7.80 40.44 -12.24
C ASP A 63 6.63 39.63 -12.86
N TRP A 64 5.89 40.22 -13.81
CA TRP A 64 4.72 39.58 -14.45
C TRP A 64 5.02 38.20 -15.07
N LEU A 65 6.17 38.04 -15.71
CA LEU A 65 6.60 36.77 -16.32
C LEU A 65 6.82 35.69 -15.26
N GLY A 66 7.46 36.04 -14.14
CA GLY A 66 7.58 35.14 -12.99
C GLY A 66 6.23 34.73 -12.46
N MET A 67 5.33 35.70 -12.24
CA MET A 67 4.00 35.44 -11.69
C MET A 67 3.19 34.46 -12.56
N THR A 68 3.23 34.61 -13.88
CA THR A 68 2.51 33.69 -14.79
C THR A 68 3.07 32.27 -14.76
N VAL A 69 4.40 32.11 -14.81
CA VAL A 69 5.05 30.78 -14.78
C VAL A 69 4.80 30.08 -13.44
N PHE A 70 4.98 30.78 -12.32
CA PHE A 70 4.75 30.20 -10.99
C PHE A 70 3.29 29.85 -10.74
N THR A 71 2.34 30.61 -11.31
CA THR A 71 0.91 30.28 -11.21
C THR A 71 0.58 28.99 -11.96
N LEU A 72 1.07 28.84 -13.20
CA LEU A 72 0.87 27.61 -13.99
C LEU A 72 1.53 26.42 -13.31
N PHE A 73 2.76 26.59 -12.82
CA PHE A 73 3.47 25.55 -12.08
C PHE A 73 2.73 25.14 -10.81
N THR A 74 2.21 26.11 -10.05
CA THR A 74 1.45 25.84 -8.82
C THR A 74 0.15 25.10 -9.11
N PHE A 75 -0.54 25.41 -10.22
CA PHE A 75 -1.75 24.68 -10.62
C PHE A 75 -1.44 23.25 -11.09
N ALA A 76 -0.39 23.07 -11.89
CA ALA A 76 0.05 21.76 -12.35
C ALA A 76 0.52 20.88 -11.18
N LEU A 77 1.31 21.45 -10.27
CA LEU A 77 1.79 20.78 -9.07
C LEU A 77 0.60 20.48 -8.13
N GLY A 78 -0.27 21.45 -7.87
CA GLY A 78 -1.43 21.29 -7.00
C GLY A 78 -2.41 20.22 -7.47
N SER A 79 -2.72 20.18 -8.77
CA SER A 79 -3.56 19.12 -9.34
C SER A 79 -2.90 17.74 -9.20
N TYR A 80 -1.61 17.62 -9.51
CA TYR A 80 -0.86 16.38 -9.32
C TYR A 80 -0.91 15.89 -7.86
N LEU A 81 -0.69 16.78 -6.90
CA LEU A 81 -0.66 16.46 -5.48
C LEU A 81 -2.04 16.18 -4.89
N TYR A 82 -3.08 16.83 -5.40
CA TYR A 82 -4.45 16.53 -5.01
C TYR A 82 -4.83 15.08 -5.35
N TYR A 83 -4.51 14.64 -6.58
CA TYR A 83 -4.81 13.28 -7.02
C TYR A 83 -3.88 12.22 -6.42
N THR A 84 -2.63 12.57 -6.08
CA THR A 84 -1.65 11.60 -5.55
C THR A 84 -1.51 11.61 -4.03
N GLY A 85 -1.93 12.69 -3.35
CA GLY A 85 -1.77 12.86 -1.91
C GLY A 85 -2.74 12.00 -1.10
N ASN A 86 -3.96 11.81 -1.58
CA ASN A 86 -4.94 10.94 -0.94
C ASN A 86 -5.79 10.18 -1.96
N PRO A 87 -5.18 9.28 -2.76
CA PRO A 87 -5.87 8.60 -3.82
C PRO A 87 -6.88 7.60 -3.26
N ASP A 88 -8.04 7.53 -3.90
CA ASP A 88 -9.01 6.48 -3.62
C ASP A 88 -8.39 5.12 -3.97
N VAL A 89 -8.67 4.10 -3.17
CA VAL A 89 -8.14 2.75 -3.39
C VAL A 89 -9.29 1.81 -3.64
N LYS A 90 -9.41 1.31 -4.87
CA LYS A 90 -10.32 0.21 -5.18
C LYS A 90 -9.75 -1.06 -4.55
N GLN A 91 -10.51 -1.67 -3.67
CA GLN A 91 -10.17 -2.92 -3.03
C GLN A 91 -11.14 -3.99 -3.50
N THR A 92 -10.60 -5.10 -4.02
CA THR A 92 -11.36 -6.30 -4.34
C THR A 92 -10.93 -7.38 -3.37
N VAL A 93 -11.88 -7.90 -2.58
CA VAL A 93 -11.64 -8.99 -1.65
C VAL A 93 -12.32 -10.23 -2.20
N THR A 94 -11.52 -11.27 -2.41
CA THR A 94 -11.96 -12.55 -2.97
C THR A 94 -11.69 -13.63 -1.95
N LEU A 95 -12.75 -14.27 -1.49
CA LEU A 95 -12.70 -15.45 -0.63
C LEU A 95 -12.71 -16.70 -1.51
N THR A 96 -11.71 -17.56 -1.32
CA THR A 96 -11.61 -18.87 -1.96
C THR A 96 -11.69 -19.99 -0.92
N GLU A 97 -11.90 -21.22 -1.36
CA GLU A 97 -12.00 -22.37 -0.44
C GLU A 97 -10.70 -22.62 0.35
N LYS A 98 -9.55 -22.15 -0.15
CA LYS A 98 -8.23 -22.37 0.45
C LYS A 98 -7.63 -21.11 1.10
N GLY A 99 -8.26 -19.95 0.97
CA GLY A 99 -7.71 -18.70 1.48
C GLY A 99 -8.48 -17.45 1.08
N MET A 100 -7.87 -16.29 1.33
CA MET A 100 -8.38 -14.99 0.93
C MET A 100 -7.36 -14.23 0.09
N ILE A 101 -7.85 -13.53 -0.92
CA ILE A 101 -7.06 -12.67 -1.78
C ILE A 101 -7.60 -11.25 -1.65
N VAL A 102 -6.73 -10.32 -1.28
CA VAL A 102 -7.04 -8.89 -1.22
C VAL A 102 -6.21 -8.19 -2.27
N THR A 103 -6.90 -7.61 -3.25
CA THR A 103 -6.29 -6.85 -4.33
C THR A 103 -6.62 -5.38 -4.13
N GLU A 104 -5.59 -4.54 -4.06
CA GLU A 104 -5.71 -3.11 -3.86
C GLU A 104 -5.17 -2.37 -5.08
N LEU A 105 -6.02 -1.59 -5.74
CA LEU A 105 -5.65 -0.76 -6.88
C LEU A 105 -5.84 0.71 -6.51
N THR A 106 -4.74 1.47 -6.54
CA THR A 106 -4.78 2.92 -6.37
C THR A 106 -5.40 3.58 -7.60
N LEU A 107 -6.49 4.34 -7.39
CA LEU A 107 -7.21 5.06 -8.44
C LEU A 107 -6.57 6.43 -8.68
N VAL A 108 -5.32 6.42 -9.13
CA VAL A 108 -4.62 7.63 -9.59
C VAL A 108 -4.81 7.76 -11.11
N PRO A 109 -5.19 8.94 -11.63
CA PRO A 109 -5.31 9.14 -13.07
C PRO A 109 -4.00 8.83 -13.81
N ASP A 110 -4.10 8.17 -14.97
CA ASP A 110 -2.94 7.82 -15.80
C ASP A 110 -2.10 9.04 -16.21
N ALA A 111 -2.73 10.22 -16.30
CA ALA A 111 -2.06 11.49 -16.54
C ALA A 111 -1.00 11.83 -15.48
N CYS A 112 -1.22 11.46 -14.21
CA CYS A 112 -0.25 11.70 -13.15
C CYS A 112 0.99 10.80 -13.30
N PHE A 113 0.77 9.54 -13.68
CA PHE A 113 1.87 8.62 -14.00
C PHE A 113 2.63 9.06 -15.25
N ALA A 114 1.92 9.52 -16.29
CA ALA A 114 2.55 10.09 -17.47
C ALA A 114 3.40 11.32 -17.12
N ALA A 115 2.86 12.26 -16.33
CA ALA A 115 3.58 13.44 -15.88
C ALA A 115 4.87 13.09 -15.12
N LEU A 116 4.82 12.11 -14.20
CA LEU A 116 6.00 11.59 -13.49
C LEU A 116 7.06 11.04 -14.45
N ARG A 117 6.64 10.25 -15.44
CA ARG A 117 7.56 9.66 -16.41
C ARG A 117 8.22 10.74 -17.27
N TYR A 118 7.43 11.68 -17.78
CA TYR A 118 7.95 12.79 -18.57
C TYR A 118 8.89 13.69 -17.75
N SER A 119 8.57 14.01 -16.50
CA SER A 119 9.49 14.74 -15.62
C SER A 119 10.78 13.97 -15.38
N GLY A 120 10.71 12.64 -15.25
CA GLY A 120 11.89 11.78 -15.16
C GLY A 120 12.75 11.85 -16.42
N TYR A 121 12.16 11.76 -17.61
CA TYR A 121 12.91 11.89 -18.86
C TYR A 121 13.57 13.26 -19.02
N VAL A 122 12.88 14.34 -18.64
CA VAL A 122 13.45 15.69 -18.64
C VAL A 122 14.63 15.79 -17.67
N GLY A 123 14.49 15.25 -16.45
CA GLY A 123 15.57 15.23 -15.46
C GLY A 123 16.81 14.46 -15.96
N VAL A 124 16.61 13.32 -16.63
CA VAL A 124 17.70 12.56 -17.26
C VAL A 124 18.36 13.38 -18.37
N ALA A 125 17.58 14.00 -19.26
CA ALA A 125 18.10 14.80 -20.36
C ALA A 125 18.94 15.99 -19.88
N ILE A 126 18.44 16.75 -18.90
CA ILE A 126 19.18 17.87 -18.28
C ILE A 126 20.49 17.38 -17.66
N SER A 127 20.47 16.22 -16.99
CA SER A 127 21.67 15.66 -16.38
C SER A 127 22.72 15.26 -17.43
N ILE A 128 22.31 14.66 -18.55
CA ILE A 128 23.21 14.32 -19.66
C ILE A 128 23.82 15.60 -20.25
N ILE A 129 23.00 16.62 -20.51
CA ILE A 129 23.48 17.92 -21.02
C ILE A 129 24.50 18.53 -20.05
N GLY A 130 24.19 18.50 -18.76
CA GLY A 130 25.09 19.00 -17.73
C GLY A 130 26.45 18.31 -17.73
N VAL A 131 26.47 16.99 -17.85
CA VAL A 131 27.70 16.20 -17.93
C VAL A 131 28.51 16.52 -19.18
N VAL A 132 27.84 16.74 -20.32
CA VAL A 132 28.52 17.13 -21.57
C VAL A 132 29.17 18.52 -21.44
N LEU A 133 28.51 19.46 -20.75
CA LEU A 133 28.98 20.85 -20.64
C LEU A 133 30.02 21.07 -19.54
N VAL A 134 29.83 20.48 -18.36
CA VAL A 134 30.66 20.71 -17.16
C VAL A 134 31.62 19.55 -16.89
N GLY A 135 31.40 18.42 -17.54
CA GLY A 135 32.18 17.20 -17.37
C GLY A 135 31.62 16.24 -16.31
N PRO A 136 32.25 15.06 -16.17
CA PRO A 136 31.76 13.96 -15.33
C PRO A 136 31.74 14.26 -13.83
N MET A 137 32.46 15.29 -13.36
CA MET A 137 32.42 15.72 -11.95
C MET A 137 31.02 16.18 -11.51
N MET A 138 30.14 16.58 -12.43
CA MET A 138 28.76 16.98 -12.10
C MET A 138 27.96 15.83 -11.46
N PHE A 139 28.28 14.57 -11.77
CA PHE A 139 27.61 13.41 -11.17
C PHE A 139 27.82 13.29 -9.66
N VAL A 140 28.93 13.84 -9.12
CA VAL A 140 29.26 13.76 -7.69
C VAL A 140 28.24 14.55 -6.83
N GLY A 141 27.57 15.55 -7.39
CA GLY A 141 26.48 16.29 -6.73
C GLY A 141 25.08 16.01 -7.29
N ALA A 142 24.94 15.84 -8.61
CA ALA A 142 23.64 15.68 -9.26
C ALA A 142 23.16 14.22 -9.41
N GLY A 143 24.01 13.23 -9.07
CA GLY A 143 23.72 11.81 -9.29
C GLY A 143 22.45 11.30 -8.59
N ALA A 144 22.13 11.83 -7.40
CA ALA A 144 20.90 11.48 -6.69
C ALA A 144 19.63 11.89 -7.46
N GLY A 145 19.65 13.07 -8.10
CA GLY A 145 18.54 13.55 -8.92
C GLY A 145 18.33 12.71 -10.18
N LEU A 146 19.42 12.26 -10.82
CA LEU A 146 19.39 11.36 -11.96
C LEU A 146 18.81 9.98 -11.58
N LEU A 147 19.25 9.39 -10.47
CA LEU A 147 18.72 8.11 -9.97
C LEU A 147 17.22 8.19 -9.66
N MET A 148 16.79 9.29 -9.02
CA MET A 148 15.38 9.53 -8.75
C MET A 148 14.57 9.69 -10.04
N SER A 149 15.12 10.36 -11.04
CA SER A 149 14.50 10.54 -12.37
C SER A 149 14.31 9.21 -13.10
N PHE A 150 15.27 8.28 -13.03
CA PHE A 150 15.11 6.93 -13.57
C PHE A 150 14.02 6.14 -12.87
N LYS A 151 13.94 6.25 -11.54
CA LYS A 151 12.86 5.63 -10.76
C LYS A 151 11.49 6.16 -11.18
N MET A 152 11.38 7.47 -11.43
CA MET A 152 10.15 8.13 -11.89
C MET A 152 9.76 7.73 -13.32
N ALA A 153 10.72 7.55 -14.21
CA ALA A 153 10.50 7.10 -15.60
C ALA A 153 9.86 5.69 -15.71
N GLY A 154 10.04 4.84 -14.69
CA GLY A 154 9.52 3.47 -14.66
C GLY A 154 8.23 3.26 -13.87
N VAL A 155 7.58 4.32 -13.34
CA VAL A 155 6.42 4.16 -12.46
C VAL A 155 5.21 3.64 -13.24
N VAL A 156 4.57 2.58 -12.74
CA VAL A 156 3.34 2.00 -13.31
C VAL A 156 2.35 1.75 -12.17
N ASN A 157 1.06 1.99 -12.42
CA ASN A 157 -0.01 1.59 -11.51
C ASN A 157 -0.10 0.06 -11.50
N ARG A 158 0.36 -0.59 -10.42
CA ARG A 158 0.27 -2.04 -10.25
C ARG A 158 -0.68 -2.34 -9.10
N PRO A 159 -1.66 -3.24 -9.29
CA PRO A 159 -2.48 -3.68 -8.17
C PRO A 159 -1.58 -4.39 -7.15
N ARG A 160 -1.70 -3.99 -5.89
CA ARG A 160 -1.04 -4.67 -4.78
C ARG A 160 -1.93 -5.83 -4.36
N GLN A 161 -1.46 -7.04 -4.60
CA GLN A 161 -2.14 -8.25 -4.16
C GLN A 161 -1.53 -8.77 -2.86
N ARG A 162 -2.37 -9.13 -1.91
CA ARG A 162 -2.02 -9.90 -0.71
C ARG A 162 -2.85 -11.17 -0.71
N VAL A 163 -2.19 -12.29 -0.45
CA VAL A 163 -2.82 -13.61 -0.42
C VAL A 163 -2.60 -14.20 0.97
N LEU A 164 -3.69 -14.55 1.64
CA LEU A 164 -3.68 -15.29 2.90
C LEU A 164 -4.14 -16.72 2.62
N PRO A 165 -3.25 -17.72 2.75
CA PRO A 165 -3.66 -19.11 2.74
C PRO A 165 -4.23 -19.51 4.10
N PHE A 166 -5.28 -20.34 4.10
CA PHE A 166 -5.79 -20.95 5.31
C PHE A 166 -4.95 -22.16 5.71
N HIS A 167 -4.70 -22.28 7.00
CA HIS A 167 -4.08 -23.46 7.58
C HIS A 167 -5.05 -24.10 8.56
N SER A 168 -5.25 -25.42 8.45
CA SER A 168 -6.26 -26.16 9.22
C SER A 168 -6.02 -26.12 10.74
N LEU A 169 -4.74 -26.03 11.16
CA LEU A 169 -4.39 -25.94 12.57
C LEU A 169 -4.58 -24.53 13.15
N LEU A 170 -4.64 -23.49 12.32
CA LEU A 170 -4.67 -22.11 12.80
C LEU A 170 -6.08 -21.65 13.13
N HIS A 171 -6.19 -21.02 14.29
CA HIS A 171 -7.35 -20.23 14.66
C HIS A 171 -7.11 -18.78 14.27
N TYR A 172 -8.16 -18.11 13.80
CA TYR A 172 -8.07 -16.70 13.42
C TYR A 172 -8.97 -15.86 14.29
N GLU A 173 -8.44 -14.70 14.62
CA GLU A 173 -9.11 -13.67 15.37
C GLU A 173 -9.33 -12.45 14.49
N PHE A 174 -10.54 -11.88 14.55
CA PHE A 174 -10.88 -10.65 13.87
C PHE A 174 -10.85 -9.49 14.86
N ARG A 175 -10.06 -8.47 14.52
CA ARG A 175 -10.00 -7.22 15.29
C ARG A 175 -10.24 -6.02 14.37
N ILE A 176 -11.01 -5.06 14.84
CA ILE A 176 -11.14 -3.77 14.19
C ILE A 176 -9.92 -2.93 14.54
N ALA A 177 -9.29 -2.29 13.57
CA ALA A 177 -8.24 -1.29 13.83
C ALA A 177 -8.90 0.08 14.06
N PRO A 178 -9.08 0.54 15.32
CA PRO A 178 -9.86 1.74 15.62
C PRO A 178 -9.21 3.03 15.10
N CYS A 179 -7.90 3.00 14.86
CA CYS A 179 -7.13 4.15 14.38
C CYS A 179 -7.30 4.42 12.88
N ILE A 180 -7.93 3.51 12.12
CA ILE A 180 -8.09 3.65 10.67
C ILE A 180 -9.58 3.58 10.33
N GLN A 181 -10.18 4.77 10.23
CA GLN A 181 -11.54 4.94 9.75
C GLN A 181 -11.50 5.39 8.30
N TYR A 182 -12.36 4.82 7.47
CA TYR A 182 -12.57 5.25 6.10
C TYR A 182 -13.92 5.98 6.00
N LYS A 183 -14.14 6.70 4.90
CA LYS A 183 -15.47 7.24 4.60
C LYS A 183 -16.46 6.08 4.36
N ASN A 184 -17.76 6.38 4.38
CA ASN A 184 -18.85 5.43 4.12
C ASN A 184 -18.97 4.30 5.16
N ASN A 185 -18.65 4.57 6.43
CA ASN A 185 -18.72 3.60 7.54
C ASN A 185 -17.91 2.32 7.31
N LEU A 186 -16.86 2.40 6.47
CA LEU A 186 -15.93 1.31 6.26
C LEU A 186 -14.89 1.31 7.37
N VAL A 187 -14.68 0.14 7.97
CA VAL A 187 -13.67 -0.07 9.02
C VAL A 187 -12.62 -1.05 8.55
N GLN A 188 -11.40 -0.90 9.04
CA GLN A 188 -10.32 -1.82 8.74
C GLN A 188 -10.37 -3.03 9.68
N TRP A 189 -10.56 -4.21 9.10
CA TRP A 189 -10.52 -5.50 9.79
C TRP A 189 -9.14 -6.13 9.66
N HIS A 190 -8.63 -6.62 10.79
CA HIS A 190 -7.41 -7.39 10.89
C HIS A 190 -7.76 -8.84 11.22
N MET A 191 -7.38 -9.74 10.33
CA MET A 191 -7.44 -11.19 10.55
C MET A 191 -6.05 -11.63 11.01
N SER A 192 -5.93 -11.93 12.30
CA SER A 192 -4.67 -12.33 12.92
C SER A 192 -4.69 -13.82 13.28
N PRO A 193 -3.62 -14.57 12.99
CA PRO A 193 -3.53 -15.95 13.42
C PRO A 193 -3.21 -16.00 14.92
N MET A 194 -3.89 -16.88 15.67
CA MET A 194 -3.65 -17.09 17.10
C MET A 194 -2.46 -18.02 17.30
N ILE A 195 -1.26 -17.47 17.16
CA ILE A 195 0.01 -18.19 17.31
C ILE A 195 0.67 -17.80 18.64
N GLU A 196 1.11 -18.78 19.40
CA GLU A 196 1.84 -18.58 20.67
C GLU A 196 3.33 -18.42 20.42
N MET A 197 3.99 -17.54 21.17
CA MET A 197 5.44 -17.44 21.17
C MET A 197 5.99 -18.31 22.29
N ASP A 198 6.50 -19.50 21.96
CA ASP A 198 6.94 -20.51 22.94
C ASP A 198 8.38 -20.31 23.46
N HIS A 199 9.09 -19.28 22.97
CA HIS A 199 10.50 -19.08 23.28
C HIS A 199 10.75 -17.86 24.19
N ALA A 200 11.81 -17.94 25.00
CA ALA A 200 12.28 -16.86 25.87
C ALA A 200 12.67 -15.60 25.05
N GLU A 201 12.59 -14.42 25.67
CA GLU A 201 12.85 -13.13 25.02
C GLU A 201 14.22 -13.02 24.31
N ASP A 202 15.20 -13.85 24.71
CA ASP A 202 16.55 -13.88 24.17
C ASP A 202 16.73 -14.78 22.93
N ASP A 203 15.74 -15.58 22.52
CA ASP A 203 15.82 -16.38 21.29
C ASP A 203 15.45 -15.55 20.05
N GLU A 204 16.45 -15.18 19.26
CA GLU A 204 16.26 -14.43 18.02
C GLU A 204 15.65 -15.30 16.90
N GLU A 205 15.97 -16.59 16.86
CA GLU A 205 15.48 -17.49 15.81
C GLU A 205 13.99 -17.77 16.00
N GLY A 206 13.57 -18.11 17.21
CA GLY A 206 12.18 -18.26 17.59
C GLY A 206 11.33 -17.01 17.31
N ARG A 207 11.85 -15.82 17.63
CA ARG A 207 11.19 -14.54 17.30
C ARG A 207 11.02 -14.33 15.80
N ASN A 208 12.04 -14.68 15.01
CA ASN A 208 11.99 -14.56 13.55
C ASN A 208 10.99 -15.55 12.95
N ARG A 209 10.92 -16.78 13.46
CA ARG A 209 9.91 -17.79 13.05
C ARG A 209 8.50 -17.34 13.40
N TYR A 210 8.28 -16.87 14.63
CA TYR A 210 7.00 -16.30 15.06
C TYR A 210 6.57 -15.13 14.16
N ARG A 211 7.45 -14.15 13.95
CA ARG A 211 7.15 -12.98 13.10
C ARG A 211 6.83 -13.37 11.66
N SER A 212 7.59 -14.30 11.09
CA SER A 212 7.39 -14.75 9.71
C SER A 212 6.06 -15.48 9.56
N ASN A 213 5.73 -16.40 10.47
CA ASN A 213 4.43 -17.09 10.50
C ASN A 213 3.27 -16.13 10.71
N ARG A 214 3.38 -15.27 11.71
CA ARG A 214 2.36 -14.26 11.97
C ARG A 214 2.13 -13.37 10.75
N ASN A 215 3.19 -12.89 10.09
CA ASN A 215 3.06 -12.03 8.92
C ASN A 215 2.51 -12.75 7.69
N PHE A 216 2.85 -14.03 7.50
CA PHE A 216 2.38 -14.83 6.37
C PHE A 216 0.88 -15.16 6.46
N TYR A 217 0.41 -15.45 7.68
CA TYR A 217 -1.00 -15.76 7.96
C TYR A 217 -1.80 -14.55 8.45
N PHE A 218 -1.27 -13.32 8.30
CA PHE A 218 -1.98 -12.09 8.66
C PHE A 218 -2.55 -11.40 7.42
N LEU A 219 -3.79 -10.96 7.52
CA LEU A 219 -4.45 -10.18 6.48
C LEU A 219 -5.15 -8.97 7.08
N SER A 220 -5.16 -7.88 6.32
CA SER A 220 -5.95 -6.71 6.66
C SER A 220 -6.74 -6.26 5.43
N TYR A 221 -8.00 -5.89 5.64
CA TYR A 221 -8.88 -5.41 4.59
C TYR A 221 -9.91 -4.43 5.16
N ALA A 222 -10.49 -3.55 4.34
CA ALA A 222 -11.66 -2.81 4.76
C ALA A 222 -12.92 -3.55 4.35
N ALA A 223 -13.94 -3.49 5.19
CA ALA A 223 -15.27 -3.99 4.88
C ALA A 223 -16.30 -3.23 5.72
N SER A 224 -17.53 -3.18 5.23
CA SER A 224 -18.67 -2.81 6.08
C SER A 224 -18.94 -3.92 7.11
N HIS A 225 -19.68 -3.59 8.17
CA HIS A 225 -20.10 -4.61 9.16
C HIS A 225 -20.96 -5.72 8.53
N GLU A 226 -21.77 -5.40 7.51
CA GLU A 226 -22.62 -6.38 6.81
C GLU A 226 -21.80 -7.35 5.95
N GLU A 227 -20.86 -6.83 5.15
CA GLU A 227 -19.94 -7.64 4.34
C GLU A 227 -19.06 -8.51 5.26
N GLN A 228 -18.59 -7.96 6.37
CA GLN A 228 -17.83 -8.73 7.35
C GLN A 228 -18.64 -9.90 7.90
N ALA A 229 -19.89 -9.67 8.30
CA ALA A 229 -20.75 -10.73 8.81
C ALA A 229 -20.99 -11.83 7.77
N GLN A 230 -21.13 -11.48 6.48
CA GLN A 230 -21.23 -12.46 5.40
C GLN A 230 -19.94 -13.27 5.23
N ILE A 231 -18.77 -12.61 5.28
CA ILE A 231 -17.47 -13.29 5.19
C ILE A 231 -17.28 -14.23 6.37
N VAL A 232 -17.52 -13.80 7.61
CA VAL A 232 -17.36 -14.63 8.81
C VAL A 232 -18.28 -15.86 8.75
N LYS A 233 -19.54 -15.67 8.31
CA LYS A 233 -20.47 -16.79 8.11
C LYS A 233 -19.98 -17.80 7.10
N LEU A 234 -19.36 -17.35 5.99
CA LEU A 234 -18.77 -18.24 4.97
C LEU A 234 -17.45 -18.84 5.43
N LEU A 235 -16.65 -18.12 6.20
CA LEU A 235 -15.38 -18.62 6.75
C LEU A 235 -15.60 -19.72 7.77
N ALA A 236 -16.69 -19.66 8.54
CA ALA A 236 -17.02 -20.68 9.54
C ALA A 236 -17.20 -22.09 8.94
N SER A 237 -17.46 -22.22 7.63
CA SER A 237 -17.47 -23.54 6.97
C SER A 237 -16.08 -24.09 6.63
N PHE A 238 -15.05 -23.25 6.63
CA PHE A 238 -13.69 -23.62 6.22
C PHE A 238 -12.67 -23.58 7.35
N ILE A 239 -12.86 -22.71 8.35
CA ILE A 239 -11.91 -22.47 9.43
C ILE A 239 -12.61 -22.24 10.77
N THR A 240 -11.87 -22.44 11.86
CA THR A 240 -12.35 -22.12 13.21
C THR A 240 -12.03 -20.67 13.53
N ILE A 241 -13.05 -19.86 13.77
CA ILE A 241 -12.94 -18.42 14.07
C ILE A 241 -13.17 -18.20 15.56
N VAL A 242 -12.37 -17.32 16.15
CA VAL A 242 -12.60 -16.80 17.51
C VAL A 242 -13.07 -15.35 17.38
N GLU A 243 -14.33 -15.10 17.71
CA GLU A 243 -14.84 -13.74 17.88
C GLU A 243 -14.52 -13.29 19.32
N GLU A 244 -13.73 -12.22 19.48
CA GLU A 244 -13.66 -11.49 20.75
C GLU A 244 -14.96 -10.66 20.86
N GLU A 245 -15.78 -10.96 21.89
CA GLU A 245 -16.95 -10.15 22.29
C GLU A 245 -16.55 -8.75 22.78
#